data_AF-A0A7W3Z4Q0-F1
#
_entry.id   AF-A0A7W3Z4Q0-F1
#
_cell.length_a   1.000
_cell.length_b   1.000
_cell.length_c   1.000
_cell.angle_alpha   90.00
_cell.angle_beta   90.00
_cell.angle_gamma   90.00
#
_symmetry.space_group_name_H-M   'P 1'
#
loop_
_entity.id
_entity.type
_entity.pdbx_description
1 polymer ?
#
loop_
_entity_poly.entity_id
_entity_poly.type
_entity_poly.pdbx_seq_one_letter_code
_entity_poly.pdbx_strand_id
1 'polypeptide(L)'
;MQEEHIECSIHGQQAMALLCTHLAHSLHHRNPVGFFEYDTGDTGRPDAWCNACEEAWNHTQTESDREQWFINCQHKLVCVGCWDEAKILNKPASIITFNLLTLGEIQTILANEQKAKQNFPSSVSFPFSLLYRDLVTSIPTLTISSEAILYGSVEAVIENKDREHPTYWIFAGNGQGDRWLMDAEGQVFFGDHDETPMSLHPLALDFQQWLQMAFLTQQLDEWYNGDYDMKQTNRAFVRSLNQIHPKLEENYPFEIEYE
;
A
#
# COMPACT_ATOMS: atom_id res chain seq x y z
N MET A 1 -31.20 -11.78 -8.58
CA MET A 1 -30.92 -10.71 -9.56
C MET A 1 -30.86 -11.37 -10.91
N GLN A 2 -31.58 -10.88 -11.92
CA GLN A 2 -31.42 -11.38 -13.29
C GLN A 2 -30.04 -10.91 -13.77
N GLU A 3 -29.17 -11.85 -14.17
CA GLU A 3 -27.96 -11.50 -14.90
C GLU A 3 -28.40 -10.79 -16.18
N GLU A 4 -28.10 -9.51 -16.30
CA GLU A 4 -28.37 -8.76 -17.54
C GLU A 4 -27.33 -9.19 -18.58
N HIS A 5 -27.84 -9.69 -19.72
CA HIS A 5 -27.03 -10.23 -20.80
C HIS A 5 -26.91 -9.22 -21.94
N ILE A 6 -25.78 -9.25 -22.64
CA ILE A 6 -25.52 -8.46 -23.84
C ILE A 6 -25.16 -9.38 -25.02
N GLU A 7 -25.66 -9.05 -26.21
CA GLU A 7 -25.32 -9.75 -27.45
C GLU A 7 -24.09 -9.10 -28.08
N CYS A 8 -22.96 -9.80 -28.06
CA CYS A 8 -21.72 -9.36 -28.68
C CYS A 8 -21.56 -10.00 -30.07
N SER A 9 -21.19 -9.20 -31.08
CA SER A 9 -20.93 -9.71 -32.43
C SER A 9 -19.70 -10.64 -32.54
N ILE A 10 -18.85 -10.68 -31.52
CA ILE A 10 -17.62 -11.48 -31.47
C ILE A 10 -17.81 -12.71 -30.56
N HIS A 11 -18.37 -12.52 -29.37
CA HIS A 11 -18.46 -13.56 -28.33
C HIS A 11 -19.88 -14.12 -28.11
N GLY A 12 -20.88 -13.61 -28.82
CA GLY A 12 -22.29 -13.99 -28.66
C GLY A 12 -22.92 -13.44 -27.38
N GLN A 13 -23.99 -14.08 -26.91
CA GLN A 13 -24.70 -13.71 -25.70
C GLN A 13 -23.90 -14.07 -24.43
N GLN A 14 -23.57 -13.07 -23.63
CA GLN A 14 -22.88 -13.26 -22.34
C GLN A 14 -23.42 -12.28 -21.29
N ALA A 15 -23.05 -12.48 -20.02
CA ALA A 15 -23.23 -11.45 -18.99
C ALA A 15 -22.49 -10.16 -19.37
N MET A 16 -23.01 -9.03 -18.89
CA MET A 16 -22.42 -7.72 -19.13
C MET A 16 -21.29 -7.39 -18.13
N ALA A 17 -20.40 -6.50 -18.55
CA ALA A 17 -19.35 -5.88 -17.75
C ALA A 17 -19.16 -4.43 -18.21
N LEU A 18 -18.46 -3.62 -17.41
CA LEU A 18 -18.18 -2.22 -17.73
C LEU A 18 -16.67 -1.99 -17.93
N LEU A 19 -16.33 -1.24 -18.97
CA LEU A 19 -14.98 -0.70 -19.16
C LEU A 19 -15.03 0.74 -19.68
N CYS A 20 -14.02 1.56 -19.39
CA CYS A 20 -13.95 2.90 -19.98
C CYS A 20 -13.85 2.83 -21.52
N THR A 21 -14.38 3.81 -22.25
CA THR A 21 -14.33 3.82 -23.72
C THR A 21 -12.91 3.72 -24.29
N HIS A 22 -11.89 4.20 -23.58
CA HIS A 22 -10.49 4.06 -23.98
C HIS A 22 -10.04 2.59 -24.07
N LEU A 23 -10.47 1.73 -23.14
CA LEU A 23 -10.24 0.28 -23.21
C LEU A 23 -11.00 -0.35 -24.38
N ALA A 24 -12.22 0.11 -24.67
CA ALA A 24 -12.95 -0.36 -25.84
C ALA A 24 -12.21 -0.02 -27.16
N HIS A 25 -11.63 1.18 -27.23
CA HIS A 25 -10.82 1.61 -28.37
C HIS A 25 -9.49 0.86 -28.46
N SER A 26 -8.87 0.52 -27.33
CA SER A 26 -7.62 -0.26 -27.35
C SER A 26 -7.82 -1.67 -27.89
N LEU A 27 -8.97 -2.30 -27.64
CA LEU A 27 -9.33 -3.58 -28.28
C LEU A 27 -9.39 -3.48 -29.81
N HIS A 28 -9.89 -2.36 -30.34
CA HIS A 28 -10.01 -2.15 -31.78
C HIS A 28 -8.65 -1.83 -32.43
N HIS A 29 -7.86 -0.94 -31.83
CA HIS A 29 -6.58 -0.48 -32.38
C HIS A 29 -5.39 -1.35 -31.99
N ARG A 30 -5.59 -2.26 -31.02
CA ARG A 30 -4.56 -3.11 -30.41
C ARG A 30 -3.38 -2.31 -29.83
N ASN A 31 -3.66 -1.08 -29.36
CA ASN A 31 -2.68 -0.22 -28.68
C ASN A 31 -2.95 -0.24 -27.16
N PRO A 32 -2.11 -0.88 -26.34
CA PRO A 32 -2.31 -0.96 -24.89
C PRO A 32 -2.35 0.41 -24.21
N VAL A 33 -3.30 0.60 -23.29
CA VAL A 33 -3.50 1.86 -22.55
C VAL A 33 -3.51 1.68 -21.03
N GLY A 34 -3.10 0.51 -20.55
CA GLY A 34 -3.18 0.12 -19.13
C GLY A 34 -4.55 -0.37 -18.69
N PHE A 35 -4.59 -1.09 -17.58
CA PHE A 35 -5.80 -1.75 -17.05
C PHE A 35 -5.84 -1.74 -15.51
N PHE A 36 -6.87 -1.08 -14.97
CA PHE A 36 -7.25 -1.03 -13.58
C PHE A 36 -8.67 -1.54 -13.43
N GLU A 37 -8.98 -2.08 -12.25
CA GLU A 37 -10.30 -2.59 -11.90
C GLU A 37 -10.59 -2.33 -10.43
N TYR A 38 -11.84 -2.06 -10.08
CA TYR A 38 -12.27 -1.94 -8.70
C TYR A 38 -13.39 -2.93 -8.39
N ASP A 39 -13.07 -3.85 -7.48
CA ASP A 39 -13.99 -4.87 -7.03
C ASP A 39 -14.87 -4.31 -5.90
N THR A 40 -16.16 -4.19 -6.18
CA THR A 40 -17.18 -3.78 -5.21
C THR A 40 -17.74 -4.97 -4.43
N GLY A 41 -17.26 -6.19 -4.67
CA GLY A 41 -17.73 -7.43 -4.05
C GLY A 41 -18.98 -8.02 -4.70
N ASP A 42 -19.33 -7.61 -5.93
CA ASP A 42 -20.38 -8.25 -6.72
C ASP A 42 -19.84 -9.50 -7.45
N THR A 43 -20.74 -10.40 -7.83
CA THR A 43 -20.48 -11.64 -8.56
C THR A 43 -20.05 -11.44 -10.02
N GLY A 44 -20.15 -10.21 -10.54
CA GLY A 44 -19.80 -9.84 -11.92
C GLY A 44 -18.31 -9.54 -12.13
N ARG A 45 -17.96 -9.13 -13.36
CA ARG A 45 -16.63 -8.52 -13.61
C ARG A 45 -16.61 -7.11 -13.03
N PRO A 46 -15.52 -6.72 -12.33
CA PRO A 46 -15.41 -5.37 -11.78
C PRO A 46 -15.36 -4.31 -12.88
N ASP A 47 -15.77 -3.09 -12.52
CA ASP A 47 -15.63 -1.93 -13.40
C ASP A 47 -14.15 -1.70 -13.70
N ALA A 48 -13.81 -1.54 -14.99
CA ALA A 48 -12.42 -1.43 -15.43
C ALA A 48 -12.12 -0.14 -16.20
N TRP A 49 -10.90 0.37 -16.08
CA TRP A 49 -10.47 1.60 -16.75
C TRP A 49 -8.96 1.60 -17.08
N CYS A 50 -8.51 2.60 -17.85
CA CYS A 50 -7.13 2.69 -18.36
C CYS A 50 -6.24 3.64 -17.53
N ASN A 51 -4.96 3.76 -17.87
CA ASN A 51 -4.00 4.65 -17.20
C ASN A 51 -4.47 6.11 -17.11
N ALA A 52 -5.02 6.66 -18.19
CA ALA A 52 -5.48 8.05 -18.21
C ALA A 52 -6.67 8.27 -17.25
N CYS A 53 -7.54 7.27 -17.15
CA CYS A 53 -8.64 7.28 -16.20
C CYS A 53 -8.14 7.11 -14.76
N GLU A 54 -7.13 6.28 -14.53
CA GLU A 54 -6.48 6.10 -13.22
C GLU A 54 -5.82 7.39 -12.73
N GLU A 55 -5.08 8.06 -13.60
CA GLU A 55 -4.45 9.34 -13.26
C GLU A 55 -5.51 10.40 -12.90
N ALA A 56 -6.63 10.44 -13.62
CA ALA A 56 -7.75 11.30 -13.28
C ALA A 56 -8.42 10.91 -11.93
N TRP A 57 -8.44 9.62 -11.59
CA TRP A 57 -8.98 9.13 -10.31
C TRP A 57 -8.18 9.66 -9.13
N ASN A 58 -6.85 9.68 -9.25
CA ASN A 58 -5.92 10.19 -8.22
C ASN A 58 -6.09 11.67 -7.89
N HIS A 59 -6.82 12.43 -8.71
CA HIS A 59 -7.16 13.82 -8.46
C HIS A 59 -8.52 14.03 -7.79
N THR A 60 -9.29 12.96 -7.55
CA THR A 60 -10.58 13.04 -6.87
C THR A 60 -10.39 13.10 -5.35
N GLN A 61 -11.09 14.02 -4.67
CA GLN A 61 -10.99 14.18 -3.20
C GLN A 61 -12.34 13.99 -2.51
N THR A 62 -13.42 14.33 -3.20
CA THR A 62 -14.79 14.28 -2.68
C THR A 62 -15.64 13.24 -3.42
N GLU A 63 -16.77 12.86 -2.84
CA GLU A 63 -17.77 12.00 -3.49
C GLU A 63 -18.26 12.59 -4.82
N SER A 64 -18.46 13.91 -4.87
CA SER A 64 -18.85 14.60 -6.09
C SER A 64 -17.77 14.54 -7.19
N ASP A 65 -16.48 14.60 -6.82
CA ASP A 65 -15.39 14.42 -7.78
C ASP A 65 -15.40 13.01 -8.38
N ARG A 66 -15.70 11.99 -7.55
CA ARG A 66 -15.78 10.59 -7.97
C ARG A 66 -16.96 10.33 -8.91
N GLU A 67 -18.13 10.89 -8.61
CA GLU A 67 -19.29 10.83 -9.51
C GLU A 67 -18.96 11.48 -10.87
N GLN A 68 -18.34 12.66 -10.85
CA GLN A 68 -17.96 13.36 -12.07
C GLN A 68 -16.88 12.61 -12.86
N TRP A 69 -15.91 12.01 -12.16
CA TRP A 69 -14.91 11.13 -12.77
C TRP A 69 -15.56 9.95 -13.49
N PHE A 70 -16.54 9.29 -12.85
CA PHE A 70 -17.22 8.13 -13.45
C PHE A 70 -17.92 8.49 -14.76
N ILE A 71 -18.54 9.67 -14.82
CA ILE A 71 -19.15 10.22 -16.03
C ILE A 71 -18.08 10.52 -17.09
N ASN A 72 -16.96 11.14 -16.70
CA ASN A 72 -15.88 11.53 -17.59
C ASN A 72 -15.11 10.34 -18.18
N CYS A 73 -15.02 9.22 -17.45
CA CYS A 73 -14.48 7.96 -17.95
C CYS A 73 -15.28 7.38 -19.12
N GLN A 74 -16.54 7.82 -19.29
CA GLN A 74 -17.44 7.36 -20.34
C GLN A 74 -17.45 5.83 -20.43
N HIS A 75 -17.89 5.17 -19.36
CA HIS A 75 -17.96 3.72 -19.33
C HIS A 75 -18.89 3.17 -20.42
N LYS A 76 -18.50 2.02 -20.96
CA LYS A 76 -19.19 1.28 -22.00
C LYS A 76 -19.50 -0.12 -21.50
N LEU A 77 -20.76 -0.52 -21.65
CA LEU A 77 -21.20 -1.90 -21.45
C LEU A 77 -20.61 -2.80 -22.53
N VAL A 78 -20.00 -3.90 -22.12
CA VAL A 78 -19.39 -4.93 -22.97
C VAL A 78 -19.76 -6.33 -22.47
N CYS A 79 -19.54 -7.36 -23.27
CA CYS A 79 -19.63 -8.74 -22.78
C CYS A 79 -18.40 -9.09 -21.93
N VAL A 80 -18.53 -10.10 -21.05
CA VAL A 80 -17.41 -10.64 -20.26
C VAL A 80 -16.21 -11.03 -21.14
N GLY A 81 -16.42 -11.58 -22.34
CA GLY A 81 -15.34 -11.93 -23.26
C GLY A 81 -14.51 -10.72 -23.70
N CYS A 82 -15.15 -9.62 -24.10
CA CYS A 82 -14.45 -8.37 -24.43
C CYS A 82 -13.71 -7.79 -23.21
N TRP A 83 -14.29 -7.91 -22.02
CA TRP A 83 -13.65 -7.46 -20.79
C TRP A 83 -12.37 -8.26 -20.50
N ASP A 84 -12.44 -9.59 -20.59
CA ASP A 84 -11.28 -10.48 -20.35
C ASP A 84 -10.17 -10.23 -21.40
N GLU A 85 -10.53 -10.02 -22.66
CA GLU A 85 -9.59 -9.62 -23.71
C GLU A 85 -8.95 -8.25 -23.45
N ALA A 86 -9.72 -7.29 -22.93
CA ALA A 86 -9.21 -5.96 -22.59
C ALA A 86 -8.18 -6.07 -21.46
N LYS A 87 -8.45 -6.90 -20.45
CA LYS A 87 -7.52 -7.18 -19.35
C LYS A 87 -6.21 -7.75 -19.88
N ILE A 88 -6.28 -8.84 -20.66
CA ILE A 88 -5.09 -9.49 -21.22
C ILE A 88 -4.26 -8.52 -22.08
N LEU A 89 -4.90 -7.72 -22.93
CA LEU A 89 -4.20 -6.78 -23.81
C LEU A 89 -3.54 -5.63 -23.05
N ASN A 90 -4.21 -5.09 -22.03
CA ASN A 90 -3.84 -3.80 -21.45
C ASN A 90 -3.11 -3.90 -20.10
N LYS A 91 -3.24 -5.01 -19.36
CA LYS A 91 -2.59 -5.19 -18.04
C LYS A 91 -1.07 -4.96 -18.07
N PRO A 92 -0.32 -5.45 -19.08
CA PRO A 92 1.13 -5.21 -19.14
C PRO A 92 1.53 -3.74 -19.35
N ALA A 93 0.58 -2.88 -19.75
CA ALA A 93 0.82 -1.46 -19.98
C ALA A 93 0.33 -0.57 -18.81
N SER A 94 -0.14 -1.16 -17.71
CA SER A 94 -0.60 -0.40 -16.54
C SER A 94 0.52 0.46 -15.97
N ILE A 95 0.23 1.72 -15.64
CA ILE A 95 1.12 2.52 -14.80
C ILE A 95 1.14 1.90 -13.40
N ILE A 96 2.32 1.80 -12.81
CA ILE A 96 2.44 1.35 -11.42
C ILE A 96 2.65 2.60 -10.59
N THR A 97 1.71 2.82 -9.68
CA THR A 97 1.71 3.99 -8.80
C THR A 97 1.60 3.50 -7.38
N PHE A 98 2.31 4.20 -6.49
CA PHE A 98 2.19 4.00 -5.07
C PHE A 98 1.64 5.29 -4.49
N ASN A 99 0.65 5.15 -3.61
CA ASN A 99 0.07 6.27 -2.91
C ASN A 99 0.84 6.53 -1.61
N LEU A 100 1.47 7.70 -1.53
CA LEU A 100 2.13 8.15 -0.31
C LEU A 100 1.09 8.74 0.63
N LEU A 101 0.60 7.92 1.55
CA LEU A 101 -0.43 8.34 2.50
C LEU A 101 0.04 9.48 3.41
N THR A 102 -0.86 10.41 3.68
CA THR A 102 -0.70 11.42 4.72
C THR A 102 -0.90 10.80 6.11
N LEU A 103 -0.43 11.49 7.15
CA LEU A 103 -0.66 11.05 8.53
C LEU A 103 -2.16 10.91 8.86
N GLY A 104 -3.02 11.80 8.34
CA GLY A 104 -4.46 11.76 8.59
C GLY A 104 -5.14 10.54 7.96
N GLU A 105 -4.71 10.14 6.77
CA GLU A 105 -5.19 8.92 6.10
C GLU A 105 -4.74 7.67 6.86
N ILE A 106 -3.46 7.61 7.25
CA ILE A 106 -2.91 6.51 8.06
C ILE A 106 -3.68 6.37 9.38
N GLN A 107 -3.91 7.48 10.08
CA GLN A 107 -4.68 7.48 11.33
C GLN A 107 -6.13 7.01 11.12
N THR A 108 -6.73 7.35 9.98
CA THR A 108 -8.08 6.90 9.63
C THR A 108 -8.13 5.39 9.37
N ILE A 109 -7.13 4.85 8.66
CA ILE A 109 -7.01 3.40 8.43
C ILE A 109 -6.85 2.66 9.76
N LEU A 110 -5.93 3.13 10.61
CA LEU A 110 -5.66 2.51 11.91
C LEU A 110 -6.79 2.74 12.94
N ALA A 111 -7.69 3.71 12.70
CA ALA A 111 -8.83 3.94 13.57
C ALA A 111 -9.82 2.76 13.59
N ASN A 112 -9.92 2.01 12.49
CA ASN A 112 -10.76 0.82 12.41
C ASN A 112 -10.27 -0.31 13.33
N GLU A 113 -8.99 -0.30 13.68
CA GLU A 113 -8.34 -1.27 14.56
C GLU A 113 -8.30 -0.81 16.03
N GLN A 114 -8.96 0.30 16.38
CA GLN A 114 -8.86 0.86 17.73
C GLN A 114 -9.35 -0.09 18.81
N LYS A 115 -8.63 -0.07 19.93
CA LYS A 115 -8.99 -0.77 21.16
C LYS A 115 -9.02 0.19 22.34
N ALA A 116 -9.46 -0.32 23.49
CA ALA A 116 -9.38 0.41 24.74
C ALA A 116 -7.94 0.87 25.02
N LYS A 117 -7.77 2.15 25.37
CA LYS A 117 -6.46 2.76 25.54
C LYS A 117 -5.63 2.04 26.60
N GLN A 118 -4.44 1.60 26.23
CA GLN A 118 -3.44 0.96 27.09
C GLN A 118 -2.21 1.85 27.17
N ASN A 119 -2.08 2.63 28.24
CA ASN A 119 -0.93 3.51 28.43
C ASN A 119 0.34 2.70 28.74
N PHE A 120 1.50 3.29 28.42
CA PHE A 120 2.78 2.78 28.89
C PHE A 120 2.84 2.75 30.44
N PRO A 121 3.52 1.77 31.04
CA PRO A 121 3.81 1.76 32.46
C PRO A 121 4.58 3.02 32.87
N SER A 122 4.35 3.51 34.09
CA SER A 122 5.06 4.67 34.64
C SER A 122 6.57 4.45 34.81
N SER A 123 7.03 3.20 34.79
CA SER A 123 8.45 2.83 34.81
C SER A 123 9.16 3.08 33.48
N VAL A 124 8.44 3.29 32.38
CA VAL A 124 9.03 3.62 31.08
C VAL A 124 9.35 5.12 31.03
N SER A 125 10.63 5.46 30.99
CA SER A 125 11.13 6.84 30.96
C SER A 125 11.59 7.32 29.58
N PHE A 126 11.37 6.53 28.53
CA PHE A 126 11.82 6.86 27.18
C PHE A 126 11.04 8.06 26.60
N PRO A 127 11.69 9.06 26.00
CA PRO A 127 11.05 10.30 25.55
C PRO A 127 10.37 10.14 24.18
N PHE A 128 9.25 9.42 24.13
CA PHE A 128 8.51 9.22 22.89
C PHE A 128 7.96 10.52 22.28
N SER A 129 7.86 10.56 20.95
CA SER A 129 7.01 11.55 20.28
C SER A 129 5.54 11.38 20.72
N LEU A 130 4.79 12.49 20.76
CA LEU A 130 3.36 12.45 21.06
C LEU A 130 2.60 11.57 20.06
N LEU A 131 2.98 11.66 18.78
CA LEU A 131 2.41 10.85 17.70
C LEU A 131 2.54 9.35 18.00
N TYR A 132 3.76 8.87 18.28
CA TYR A 132 3.98 7.45 18.59
C TYR A 132 3.13 7.02 19.77
N ARG A 133 3.23 7.74 20.88
CA ARG A 133 2.54 7.40 22.13
C ARG A 133 1.02 7.35 21.95
N ASP A 134 0.43 8.36 21.33
CA ASP A 134 -1.02 8.45 21.23
C ASP A 134 -1.57 7.37 20.28
N LEU A 135 -0.81 7.02 19.23
CA LEU A 135 -1.16 5.95 18.30
C LEU A 135 -1.08 4.57 18.96
N VAL A 136 0.10 4.14 19.42
CA VAL A 136 0.33 2.75 19.88
C VAL A 136 -0.38 2.40 21.19
N THR A 137 -0.80 3.41 21.96
CA THR A 137 -1.65 3.18 23.15
C THR A 137 -3.10 2.92 22.78
N SER A 138 -3.51 3.22 21.54
CA SER A 138 -4.90 3.12 21.08
C SER A 138 -5.14 1.98 20.09
N ILE A 139 -4.09 1.23 19.70
CA ILE A 139 -4.16 0.11 18.74
C ILE A 139 -3.61 -1.20 19.35
N PRO A 140 -4.06 -2.37 18.87
CA PRO A 140 -3.34 -3.63 19.08
C PRO A 140 -2.00 -3.63 18.33
N THR A 141 -1.23 -4.70 18.49
CA THR A 141 -0.14 -4.99 17.55
C THR A 141 -0.74 -5.32 16.20
N LEU A 142 -0.23 -4.69 15.14
CA LEU A 142 -0.80 -4.74 13.79
C LEU A 142 0.27 -5.09 12.77
N THR A 143 0.00 -6.09 11.94
CA THR A 143 0.76 -6.34 10.72
C THR A 143 0.28 -5.36 9.65
N ILE A 144 1.16 -4.46 9.22
CA ILE A 144 0.90 -3.49 8.14
C ILE A 144 1.30 -4.10 6.80
N SER A 145 2.48 -4.73 6.75
CA SER A 145 3.03 -5.39 5.56
C SER A 145 3.83 -6.63 5.94
N SER A 146 4.32 -7.36 4.94
CA SER A 146 5.23 -8.49 5.10
C SER A 146 6.44 -8.16 5.99
N GLU A 147 6.96 -6.94 5.92
CA GLU A 147 8.15 -6.48 6.64
C GLU A 147 7.88 -5.52 7.81
N ALA A 148 6.61 -5.24 8.13
CA ALA A 148 6.25 -4.28 9.17
C ALA A 148 5.08 -4.73 10.05
N ILE A 149 5.41 -5.07 11.29
CA ILE A 149 4.49 -5.32 12.39
C ILE A 149 4.67 -4.20 13.41
N LEU A 150 3.72 -3.27 13.48
CA LEU A 150 3.70 -2.19 14.47
C LEU A 150 3.22 -2.72 15.82
N TYR A 151 4.05 -2.59 16.85
CA TYR A 151 3.69 -3.04 18.19
C TYR A 151 2.75 -2.07 18.89
N GLY A 152 1.67 -2.61 19.46
CA GLY A 152 0.90 -1.88 20.46
C GLY A 152 1.73 -1.65 21.73
N SER A 153 1.31 -0.72 22.59
CA SER A 153 2.08 -0.30 23.77
C SER A 153 2.50 -1.46 24.69
N VAL A 154 1.65 -2.47 24.87
CA VAL A 154 1.95 -3.65 25.71
C VAL A 154 3.07 -4.49 25.11
N GLU A 155 3.00 -4.77 23.81
CA GLU A 155 4.00 -5.59 23.12
C GLU A 155 5.34 -4.86 23.05
N ALA A 156 5.32 -3.56 22.73
CA ALA A 156 6.52 -2.74 22.74
C ALA A 156 7.20 -2.76 24.12
N VAL A 157 6.44 -2.75 25.22
CA VAL A 157 7.04 -2.89 26.57
C VAL A 157 7.68 -4.24 26.78
N ILE A 158 7.07 -5.33 26.27
CA ILE A 158 7.60 -6.69 26.40
C ILE A 158 8.91 -6.83 25.64
N GLU A 159 8.96 -6.39 24.38
CA GLU A 159 10.15 -6.40 23.54
C GLU A 159 11.31 -5.58 24.12
N ASN A 160 11.01 -4.58 24.95
CA ASN A 160 12.01 -3.74 25.62
C ASN A 160 12.30 -4.13 27.08
N LYS A 161 11.92 -5.33 27.55
CA LYS A 161 12.24 -5.80 28.92
C LYS A 161 13.72 -6.11 29.09
N ASP A 162 14.30 -6.85 28.15
CA ASP A 162 15.67 -7.33 28.20
C ASP A 162 16.51 -6.51 27.21
N ARG A 163 16.76 -5.24 27.56
CA ARG A 163 17.34 -4.23 26.66
C ARG A 163 18.80 -4.53 26.33
N GLU A 164 19.05 -5.16 25.19
CA GLU A 164 20.39 -5.20 24.58
C GLU A 164 20.85 -3.79 24.18
N HIS A 165 19.91 -2.93 23.78
CA HIS A 165 20.14 -1.54 23.35
C HIS A 165 19.39 -0.53 24.25
N PRO A 166 19.91 -0.20 25.45
CA PRO A 166 19.14 0.56 26.45
C PRO A 166 18.81 2.01 26.07
N THR A 167 19.53 2.56 25.09
CA THR A 167 19.32 3.91 24.54
C THR A 167 18.30 3.96 23.41
N TYR A 168 17.86 2.79 22.92
CA TYR A 168 16.89 2.68 21.83
C TYR A 168 15.59 2.07 22.33
N TRP A 169 14.52 2.26 21.57
CA TRP A 169 13.22 1.69 21.85
C TRP A 169 12.72 0.87 20.66
N ILE A 170 12.54 -0.42 20.87
CA ILE A 170 11.96 -1.33 19.87
C ILE A 170 10.46 -1.04 19.76
N PHE A 171 9.98 -0.72 18.57
CA PHE A 171 8.59 -0.34 18.36
C PHE A 171 7.87 -1.13 17.28
N ALA A 172 8.60 -1.87 16.46
CA ALA A 172 8.07 -2.76 15.45
C ALA A 172 9.07 -3.89 15.15
N GLY A 173 8.64 -4.89 14.37
CA GLY A 173 9.51 -5.92 13.79
C GLY A 173 8.85 -6.54 12.55
N ASN A 174 9.46 -7.55 11.95
CA ASN A 174 8.89 -8.27 10.80
C ASN A 174 8.38 -9.69 11.15
N GLY A 175 8.52 -10.10 12.42
CA GLY A 175 8.11 -11.43 12.89
C GLY A 175 9.12 -12.55 12.60
N GLN A 176 10.25 -12.24 11.97
CA GLN A 176 11.33 -13.18 11.68
C GLN A 176 12.55 -13.01 12.59
N GLY A 177 12.67 -11.85 13.25
CA GLY A 177 13.80 -11.56 14.13
C GLY A 177 14.21 -10.11 14.03
N ASP A 178 14.02 -9.49 12.86
CA ASP A 178 14.40 -8.10 12.64
C ASP A 178 13.52 -7.15 13.43
N ARG A 179 14.12 -6.04 13.83
CA ARG A 179 13.50 -5.04 14.71
C ARG A 179 13.61 -3.66 14.11
N TRP A 180 12.58 -2.86 14.35
CA TRP A 180 12.59 -1.42 14.11
C TRP A 180 12.73 -0.71 15.45
N LEU A 181 13.71 0.16 15.54
CA LEU A 181 14.06 0.88 16.75
C LEU A 181 14.01 2.38 16.53
N MET A 182 13.73 3.14 17.60
CA MET A 182 13.90 4.58 17.59
C MET A 182 14.85 5.04 18.70
N ASP A 183 15.61 6.11 18.46
CA ASP A 183 16.39 6.80 19.49
C ASP A 183 15.58 7.87 20.22
N ALA A 184 16.22 8.56 21.18
CA ALA A 184 15.57 9.59 22.00
C ALA A 184 15.22 10.85 21.18
N GLU A 185 15.89 11.05 20.06
CA GLU A 185 15.67 12.11 19.08
C GLU A 185 14.54 11.77 18.09
N GLY A 186 14.06 10.52 18.10
CA GLY A 186 12.97 10.02 17.26
C GLY A 186 13.42 9.53 15.88
N GLN A 187 14.72 9.34 15.66
CA GLN A 187 15.25 8.74 14.43
C GLN A 187 15.05 7.23 14.45
N VAL A 188 14.70 6.67 13.29
CA VAL A 188 14.39 5.25 13.12
C VAL A 188 15.60 4.49 12.57
N PHE A 189 15.79 3.30 13.13
CA PHE A 189 16.85 2.34 12.83
C PHE A 189 16.24 0.97 12.52
N PHE A 190 16.90 0.23 11.63
CA PHE A 190 16.65 -1.19 11.39
C PHE A 190 17.73 -2.01 12.11
N GLY A 191 17.30 -3.00 12.87
CA GLY A 191 18.16 -3.97 13.54
C GLY A 191 18.02 -5.33 12.85
N ASP A 192 19.08 -5.75 12.18
CA ASP A 192 19.18 -7.04 11.49
C ASP A 192 19.55 -8.14 12.50
N HIS A 193 18.68 -9.15 12.62
CA HIS A 193 18.89 -10.25 13.57
C HIS A 193 19.92 -11.28 13.12
N ASP A 194 20.27 -11.30 11.83
CA ASP A 194 21.29 -12.19 11.27
C ASP A 194 22.71 -11.68 11.61
N GLU A 195 22.86 -10.39 11.92
CA GLU A 195 24.11 -9.82 12.39
C GLU A 195 24.28 -10.00 13.92
N THR A 196 25.42 -10.55 14.36
CA THR A 196 25.72 -10.76 15.79
C THR A 196 27.02 -10.06 16.21
N PRO A 197 26.98 -9.04 17.09
CA PRO A 197 25.78 -8.45 17.71
C PRO A 197 24.95 -7.67 16.69
N MET A 198 23.65 -7.54 16.95
CA MET A 198 22.70 -6.82 16.09
C MET A 198 23.24 -5.43 15.75
N SER A 199 23.47 -5.20 14.46
CA SER A 199 23.85 -3.88 13.95
C SER A 199 22.61 -3.03 13.73
N LEU A 200 22.72 -1.74 14.07
CA LEU A 200 21.64 -0.78 13.88
C LEU A 200 21.95 0.13 12.69
N HIS A 201 21.11 0.04 11.66
CA HIS A 201 21.23 0.78 10.42
C HIS A 201 20.27 1.99 10.44
N PRO A 202 20.77 3.24 10.44
CA PRO A 202 19.91 4.42 10.44
C PRO A 202 19.21 4.60 9.09
N LEU A 203 17.90 4.84 9.10
CA LEU A 203 17.14 5.10 7.86
C LEU A 203 17.02 6.58 7.51
N ALA A 204 17.36 7.49 8.44
CA ALA A 204 17.07 8.92 8.37
C ALA A 204 15.56 9.22 8.23
N LEU A 205 14.75 8.45 8.95
CA LEU A 205 13.30 8.63 9.06
C LEU A 205 12.90 8.94 10.49
N ASP A 206 11.83 9.70 10.66
CA ASP A 206 11.05 9.71 11.90
C ASP A 206 9.95 8.64 11.90
N PHE A 207 9.20 8.55 13.02
CA PHE A 207 8.12 7.57 13.14
C PHE A 207 6.98 7.77 12.11
N GLN A 208 6.65 9.00 11.73
CA GLN A 208 5.62 9.25 10.70
C GLN A 208 6.10 8.74 9.34
N GLN A 209 7.33 9.07 8.98
CA GLN A 209 7.94 8.64 7.73
C GLN A 209 8.11 7.12 7.68
N TRP A 210 8.40 6.47 8.81
CA TRP A 210 8.40 5.01 8.91
C TRP A 210 7.00 4.42 8.67
N LEU A 211 5.94 5.02 9.21
CA LEU A 211 4.56 4.58 8.92
C LEU A 211 4.27 4.69 7.41
N GLN A 212 4.64 5.80 6.78
CA GLN A 212 4.48 5.97 5.34
C GLN A 212 5.21 4.88 4.55
N MET A 213 6.46 4.59 4.93
CA MET A 213 7.24 3.50 4.32
C MET A 213 6.55 2.15 4.51
N ALA A 214 6.07 1.82 5.71
CA ALA A 214 5.40 0.57 5.99
C ALA A 214 4.15 0.34 5.11
N PHE A 215 3.36 1.40 4.86
CA PHE A 215 2.20 1.36 3.96
C PHE A 215 2.59 1.36 2.47
N LEU A 216 3.76 1.89 2.08
CA LEU A 216 4.30 1.68 0.73
C LEU A 216 4.72 0.23 0.54
N THR A 217 5.33 -0.40 1.54
CA THR A 217 5.69 -1.83 1.50
C THR A 217 4.44 -2.72 1.44
N GLN A 218 3.36 -2.35 2.13
CA GLN A 218 2.06 -3.04 1.99
C GLN A 218 1.56 -3.01 0.54
N GLN A 219 1.61 -1.84 -0.10
CA GLN A 219 1.25 -1.72 -1.53
C GLN A 219 2.19 -2.56 -2.41
N LEU A 220 3.48 -2.66 -2.06
CA LEU A 220 4.43 -3.49 -2.81
C LEU A 220 4.04 -4.97 -2.74
N ASP A 221 3.64 -5.46 -1.55
CA ASP A 221 3.14 -6.83 -1.37
C ASP A 221 1.94 -7.09 -2.30
N GLU A 222 1.01 -6.14 -2.41
CA GLU A 222 -0.15 -6.23 -3.31
C GLU A 222 0.25 -6.28 -4.78
N TRP A 223 1.21 -5.44 -5.19
CA TRP A 223 1.74 -5.47 -6.55
C TRP A 223 2.45 -6.79 -6.88
N TYR A 224 3.21 -7.37 -5.95
CA TYR A 224 3.87 -8.66 -6.13
C TYR A 224 2.91 -9.85 -6.16
N ASN A 225 1.76 -9.73 -5.50
CA ASN A 225 0.69 -10.74 -5.63
C ASN A 225 -0.06 -10.65 -6.97
N GLY A 226 0.13 -9.57 -7.73
CA GLY A 226 -0.47 -9.36 -9.05
C GLY A 226 0.42 -9.83 -10.21
N ASP A 227 -0.18 -9.91 -11.41
CA ASP A 227 0.53 -10.23 -12.66
C ASP A 227 1.05 -8.93 -13.32
N TYR A 228 2.00 -8.27 -12.65
CA TYR A 228 2.60 -7.00 -13.09
C TYR A 228 4.10 -7.13 -13.36
N ASP A 229 4.64 -6.24 -14.19
CA ASP A 229 6.08 -6.19 -14.47
C ASP A 229 6.87 -5.76 -13.23
N MET A 230 7.55 -6.73 -12.59
CA MET A 230 8.31 -6.51 -11.36
C MET A 230 9.31 -5.35 -11.47
N LYS A 231 9.95 -5.18 -12.63
CA LYS A 231 10.94 -4.11 -12.83
C LYS A 231 10.28 -2.73 -12.80
N GLN A 232 9.14 -2.58 -13.44
CA GLN A 232 8.36 -1.36 -13.39
C GLN A 232 7.84 -1.12 -11.97
N THR A 233 7.42 -2.17 -11.26
CA THR A 233 6.97 -2.09 -9.86
C THR A 233 8.07 -1.53 -8.98
N ASN A 234 9.26 -2.12 -9.06
CA ASN A 234 10.40 -1.77 -8.21
C ASN A 234 10.88 -0.34 -8.48
N ARG A 235 10.92 0.08 -9.75
CA ARG A 235 11.22 1.49 -10.10
C ARG A 235 10.19 2.47 -9.55
N ALA A 236 8.90 2.12 -9.58
CA ALA A 236 7.83 2.96 -9.04
C ALA A 236 7.87 3.02 -7.51
N PHE A 237 8.15 1.90 -6.86
CA PHE A 237 8.33 1.80 -5.41
C PHE A 237 9.49 2.67 -4.93
N VAL A 238 10.66 2.54 -5.54
CA VAL A 238 11.87 3.31 -5.23
C VAL A 238 11.65 4.81 -5.40
N ARG A 239 10.98 5.22 -6.48
CA ARG A 239 10.60 6.62 -6.67
C ARG A 239 9.75 7.13 -5.51
N SER A 240 8.88 6.29 -4.97
CA SER A 240 7.96 6.64 -3.88
C SER A 240 8.66 6.64 -2.52
N LEU A 241 9.59 5.70 -2.27
CA LEU A 241 10.50 5.77 -1.11
C LEU A 241 11.26 7.09 -1.08
N ASN A 242 11.81 7.51 -2.22
CA ASN A 242 12.58 8.75 -2.32
C ASN A 242 11.72 10.03 -2.19
N GLN A 243 10.38 9.93 -2.25
CA GLN A 243 9.48 11.03 -1.88
C GLN A 243 9.38 11.20 -0.35
N ILE A 244 9.57 10.13 0.44
CA ILE A 244 9.63 10.20 1.90
C ILE A 244 10.94 10.83 2.35
N HIS A 245 12.06 10.31 1.85
CA HIS A 245 13.39 10.85 2.11
C HIS A 245 14.34 10.53 0.93
N PRO A 246 15.14 11.49 0.42
CA PRO A 246 15.94 11.30 -0.80
C PRO A 246 17.01 10.20 -0.75
N LYS A 247 17.40 9.75 0.45
CA LYS A 247 18.37 8.65 0.65
C LYS A 247 17.71 7.35 1.07
N LEU A 248 16.38 7.28 1.05
CA LEU A 248 15.70 6.11 1.59
C LEU A 248 15.94 4.88 0.72
N GLU A 249 16.11 5.01 -0.59
CA GLU A 249 16.55 3.90 -1.45
C GLU A 249 17.89 3.30 -0.99
N GLU A 250 18.89 4.13 -0.66
CA GLU A 250 20.21 3.68 -0.20
C GLU A 250 20.16 3.05 1.20
N ASN A 251 19.22 3.50 2.04
CA ASN A 251 19.08 3.07 3.42
C ASN A 251 17.94 2.04 3.62
N TYR A 252 17.27 1.61 2.55
CA TYR A 252 16.17 0.67 2.64
C TYR A 252 16.72 -0.69 3.06
N PRO A 253 16.18 -1.36 4.10
CA PRO A 253 16.84 -2.54 4.67
C PRO A 253 16.76 -3.81 3.83
N PHE A 254 15.94 -3.82 2.77
CA PHE A 254 15.66 -5.02 1.99
C PHE A 254 16.14 -4.86 0.56
N GLU A 255 16.56 -5.96 -0.06
CA GLU A 255 16.98 -5.95 -1.46
C GLU A 255 15.80 -5.59 -2.39
N ILE A 256 16.04 -4.66 -3.31
CA ILE A 256 15.12 -4.32 -4.39
C ILE A 256 15.79 -4.73 -5.70
N GLU A 257 15.21 -5.72 -6.38
CA GLU A 257 15.76 -6.21 -7.64
C GLU A 257 15.45 -5.24 -8.79
N TYR A 258 16.48 -4.86 -9.56
CA TYR A 258 16.35 -3.93 -10.69
C TYR A 258 16.50 -4.62 -12.07
N GLU A 259 16.85 -5.91 -12.11
CA GLU A 259 17.24 -6.67 -13.31
C GLU A 259 16.30 -7.81 -13.73
#